data_AF-A0A849NBQ2-F1
#
_entry.id   AF-A0A849NBQ2-F1
#
_cell.length_a   1.000
_cell.length_b   1.000
_cell.length_c   1.000
_cell.angle_alpha   90.00
_cell.angle_beta   90.00
_cell.angle_gamma   90.00
#
_symmetry.space_group_name_H-M   'P 1'
#
loop_
_entity.id
_entity.type
_entity.pdbx_description
1 polymer ?
#
loop_
_entity_poly.entity_id
_entity_poly.type
_entity_poly.pdbx_seq_one_letter_code
_entity_poly.pdbx_strand_id
1 'polypeptide(L)'
;MKKSIFILTALLFIGFISTTFAQELRTGEFSAKSNRAGYTLHKNDGDRTYTMEVTFDNPFEKRPEIILSVSQIEIADGANVRYNVQSSAVSRDGFTIRISTWGNTKVLSIAGKWIAITQ
;
A
#
# COMPACT_ATOMS: atom_id res chain seq x y z
N MET A 1 11.29 39.35 -37.26
CA MET A 1 11.98 39.12 -35.97
C MET A 1 11.01 39.01 -34.79
N LYS A 2 10.21 40.04 -34.47
CA LYS A 2 9.30 40.04 -33.29
C LYS A 2 8.28 38.88 -33.24
N LYS A 3 7.67 38.51 -34.38
CA LYS A 3 6.73 37.36 -34.48
C LYS A 3 7.40 36.00 -34.21
N SER A 4 8.63 35.82 -34.69
CA SER A 4 9.37 34.56 -34.51
C SER A 4 9.85 34.38 -33.07
N ILE A 5 10.21 35.48 -32.40
CA ILE A 5 10.54 35.47 -30.97
C ILE A 5 9.31 35.09 -30.14
N PHE A 6 8.14 35.64 -30.48
CA PHE A 6 6.89 35.33 -29.78
C PHE A 6 6.44 33.86 -29.94
N ILE A 7 6.62 33.29 -31.13
CA ILE A 7 6.34 31.86 -31.39
C ILE A 7 7.32 30.98 -30.60
N LEU A 8 8.59 31.37 -30.53
CA LEU A 8 9.62 30.61 -29.81
C LEU A 8 9.37 30.65 -28.29
N THR A 9 8.99 31.80 -27.73
CA THR A 9 8.59 31.90 -26.31
C THR A 9 7.30 31.15 -26.00
N ALA A 10 6.32 31.17 -26.90
CA ALA A 10 5.09 30.39 -26.74
C ALA A 10 5.37 28.87 -26.74
N LEU A 11 6.26 28.39 -27.63
CA LEU A 11 6.70 26.98 -27.66
C LEU A 11 7.49 26.58 -26.40
N LEU A 12 8.36 27.46 -25.90
CA LEU A 12 9.07 27.26 -24.63
C LEU A 12 8.11 27.19 -23.44
N PHE A 13 7.07 28.03 -23.41
CA PHE A 13 6.03 27.98 -22.37
C PHE A 13 5.16 26.71 -22.46
N ILE A 14 4.78 26.28 -23.66
CA ILE A 14 4.02 25.03 -23.87
C ILE A 14 4.86 23.82 -23.43
N GLY A 15 6.16 23.80 -23.75
CA GLY A 15 7.09 22.75 -23.30
C GLY A 15 7.31 22.72 -21.78
N PHE A 16 7.20 23.86 -21.10
CA PHE A 16 7.33 23.96 -19.64
C PHE A 16 6.07 23.49 -18.89
N ILE A 17 4.89 23.56 -19.52
CA ILE A 17 3.64 23.07 -18.93
C ILE A 17 3.56 21.53 -18.99
N SER A 18 4.18 20.90 -20.00
CA SER A 18 4.15 19.45 -20.18
C SER A 18 4.98 18.63 -19.16
N THR A 19 5.71 19.27 -18.24
CA THR A 19 6.47 18.56 -17.19
C THR A 19 5.73 18.50 -15.85
N THR A 20 4.41 18.71 -15.81
CA THR A 20 3.63 18.32 -14.63
C THR A 20 3.73 16.81 -14.49
N PHE A 21 4.56 16.33 -13.56
CA PHE A 21 4.64 14.93 -13.18
C PHE A 21 3.22 14.43 -12.90
N ALA A 22 2.67 13.61 -13.79
CA ALA A 22 1.45 12.88 -13.48
C ALA A 22 1.81 11.92 -12.36
N GLN A 23 1.27 12.12 -11.16
CA GLN A 23 1.48 11.18 -10.06
C GLN A 23 0.86 9.84 -10.46
N GLU A 24 1.67 8.79 -10.51
CA GLU A 24 1.17 7.45 -10.73
C GLU A 24 0.54 6.93 -9.44
N LEU A 25 -0.67 6.39 -9.55
CA LEU A 25 -1.40 5.79 -8.45
C LEU A 25 -1.78 4.36 -8.82
N ARG A 26 -1.55 3.44 -7.88
CA ARG A 26 -2.01 2.06 -7.94
C ARG A 26 -2.80 1.76 -6.68
N THR A 27 -3.82 0.93 -6.81
CA THR A 27 -4.65 0.51 -5.68
C THR A 27 -4.85 -0.98 -5.71
N GLY A 28 -5.23 -1.52 -4.56
CA GLY A 28 -5.68 -2.90 -4.48
C GLY A 28 -6.24 -3.21 -3.10
N GLU A 29 -6.58 -4.48 -2.93
CA GLU A 29 -7.19 -4.98 -1.70
C GLU A 29 -6.32 -6.08 -1.11
N PHE A 30 -6.44 -6.28 0.20
CA PHE A 30 -5.86 -7.41 0.90
C PHE A 30 -6.91 -8.05 1.80
N SER A 31 -6.78 -9.36 2.00
CA SER A 31 -7.57 -10.10 2.96
C SER A 31 -6.76 -11.27 3.49
N ALA A 32 -6.77 -11.46 4.79
CA ALA A 32 -6.15 -12.59 5.48
C ALA A 32 -7.17 -13.22 6.42
N LYS A 33 -7.31 -14.55 6.34
CA LYS A 33 -8.31 -15.33 7.09
C LYS A 33 -7.69 -16.61 7.63
N SER A 34 -8.27 -17.13 8.71
CA SER A 34 -7.82 -18.35 9.39
C SER A 34 -7.71 -19.60 8.51
N ASN A 35 -8.48 -19.67 7.42
CA ASN A 35 -8.42 -20.78 6.46
C ASN A 35 -7.26 -20.70 5.46
N ARG A 36 -6.49 -19.59 5.42
CA ARG A 36 -5.30 -19.48 4.55
C ARG A 36 -4.12 -20.23 5.14
N ALA A 37 -3.38 -20.93 4.28
CA ALA A 37 -2.13 -21.57 4.65
C ALA A 37 -1.15 -20.56 5.27
N GLY A 38 -0.49 -20.97 6.36
CA GLY A 38 0.47 -20.11 7.07
C GLY A 38 -0.15 -19.03 7.97
N TYR A 39 -1.48 -18.87 7.99
CA TYR A 39 -2.12 -17.89 8.86
C TYR A 39 -2.12 -18.35 10.33
N THR A 40 -1.54 -17.54 11.21
CA THR A 40 -1.33 -17.91 12.63
C THR A 40 -1.92 -16.92 13.64
N LEU A 41 -2.53 -15.83 13.19
CA LEU A 41 -3.01 -14.77 14.10
C LEU A 41 -4.19 -15.17 14.99
N HIS A 42 -4.87 -16.28 14.67
CA HIS A 42 -5.97 -16.85 15.44
C HIS A 42 -5.54 -17.86 16.51
N LYS A 43 -4.27 -18.28 16.52
CA LYS A 43 -3.75 -19.31 17.44
C LYS A 43 -2.60 -18.75 18.28
N ASN A 44 -2.30 -19.43 19.40
CA ASN A 44 -1.22 -19.10 20.35
C ASN A 44 -1.31 -17.67 20.92
N ASP A 45 -0.49 -17.35 21.91
CA ASP A 45 -0.41 -16.02 22.51
C ASP A 45 0.93 -15.35 22.19
N GLY A 46 1.06 -14.08 22.57
CA GLY A 46 2.25 -13.27 22.31
C GLY A 46 2.26 -12.71 20.88
N ASP A 47 3.43 -12.24 20.46
CA ASP A 47 3.62 -11.57 19.18
C ASP A 47 3.48 -12.55 18.01
N ARG A 48 2.56 -12.24 17.11
CA ARG A 48 2.26 -13.07 15.93
C ARG A 48 2.14 -12.16 14.72
N THR A 49 2.67 -12.64 13.60
CA THR A 49 2.69 -11.91 12.34
C THR A 49 2.31 -12.80 11.18
N TYR A 50 1.55 -12.25 10.25
CA TYR A 50 1.26 -12.82 8.95
C TYR A 50 1.62 -11.80 7.86
N THR A 51 2.26 -12.26 6.79
CA THR A 51 2.74 -11.40 5.70
C THR A 51 2.11 -11.77 4.38
N MET A 52 1.91 -10.77 3.52
CA MET A 52 1.44 -10.94 2.15
C MET A 52 2.28 -10.07 1.23
N GLU A 53 2.75 -10.64 0.13
CA GLU A 53 3.45 -9.89 -0.90
C GLU A 53 2.43 -9.29 -1.87
N VAL A 54 2.70 -8.07 -2.31
CA VAL A 54 1.95 -7.36 -3.35
C VAL A 54 2.95 -6.97 -4.43
N THR A 55 2.72 -7.45 -5.64
CA THR A 55 3.49 -7.07 -6.84
C THR A 55 2.66 -6.11 -7.68
N PHE A 56 3.29 -5.07 -8.20
CA PHE A 56 2.65 -4.18 -9.15
C PHE A 56 2.77 -4.75 -10.57
N ASP A 57 1.66 -4.82 -11.31
CA ASP A 57 1.67 -5.33 -12.70
C ASP A 57 2.64 -4.56 -13.60
N ASN A 58 2.78 -3.26 -13.35
CA ASN A 58 3.82 -2.44 -13.95
C ASN A 58 4.64 -1.79 -12.82
N PRO A 59 5.97 -1.90 -12.80
CA PRO A 59 6.80 -1.21 -11.82
C PRO A 59 6.68 0.31 -11.93
N PHE A 60 6.79 1.00 -10.79
CA PHE A 60 6.90 2.45 -10.76
C PHE A 60 8.29 2.92 -11.19
N GLU A 61 8.39 4.16 -11.71
CA GLU A 61 9.68 4.81 -11.97
C GLU A 61 10.45 5.17 -10.70
N LYS A 62 9.78 5.33 -9.57
CA LYS A 62 10.39 5.62 -8.27
C LYS A 62 9.73 4.77 -7.20
N ARG A 63 10.40 4.62 -6.06
CA ARG A 63 9.82 3.93 -4.91
C ARG A 63 8.53 4.68 -4.48
N PRO A 64 7.35 4.05 -4.48
CA PRO A 64 6.12 4.69 -4.06
C PRO A 64 6.03 4.79 -2.54
N GLU A 65 5.19 5.70 -2.06
CA GLU A 65 4.66 5.70 -0.71
C GLU A 65 3.43 4.78 -0.65
N ILE A 66 3.28 4.01 0.44
CA ILE A 66 2.19 3.06 0.61
C ILE A 66 1.27 3.49 1.75
N ILE A 67 0.00 3.71 1.42
CA ILE A 67 -1.06 3.97 2.38
C ILE A 67 -1.89 2.69 2.53
N LEU A 68 -2.13 2.28 3.77
CA LEU A 68 -2.93 1.10 4.10
C LEU A 68 -4.17 1.52 4.88
N SER A 69 -5.29 0.86 4.60
CA SER A 69 -6.54 1.02 5.32
C SER A 69 -7.13 -0.35 5.66
N VAL A 70 -7.64 -0.51 6.87
CA VAL A 70 -8.37 -1.70 7.30
C VAL A 70 -9.87 -1.41 7.18
N SER A 71 -10.56 -2.21 6.37
CA SER A 71 -12.00 -2.07 6.11
C SER A 71 -12.85 -3.15 6.79
N GLN A 72 -12.23 -4.24 7.26
CA GLN A 72 -12.89 -5.32 7.99
C GLN A 72 -11.93 -5.94 8.99
N ILE A 73 -12.42 -6.25 10.19
CA ILE A 73 -11.71 -7.10 11.15
C ILE A 73 -12.69 -7.97 11.93
N GLU A 74 -12.32 -9.23 12.13
CA GLU A 74 -13.05 -10.20 12.94
C GLU A 74 -12.08 -10.76 13.99
N ILE A 75 -12.44 -10.60 15.26
CA ILE A 75 -11.62 -10.98 16.41
C ILE A 75 -12.48 -11.84 17.33
N ALA A 76 -11.90 -12.89 17.90
CA ALA A 76 -12.57 -13.67 18.93
C ALA A 76 -12.85 -12.82 20.18
N ASP A 77 -13.89 -13.17 20.92
CA ASP A 77 -14.24 -12.51 22.17
C ASP A 77 -13.23 -12.82 23.29
N GLY A 78 -13.36 -12.10 24.42
CA GLY A 78 -12.56 -12.37 25.64
C GLY A 78 -11.15 -11.78 25.67
N ALA A 79 -10.76 -10.97 24.68
CA ALA A 79 -9.48 -10.25 24.66
C ALA A 79 -9.62 -8.82 24.13
N ASN A 80 -8.68 -7.94 24.49
CA ASN A 80 -8.65 -6.59 23.90
C ASN A 80 -8.40 -6.69 22.39
N VAL A 81 -8.94 -5.72 21.65
CA VAL A 81 -8.66 -5.55 20.22
C VAL A 81 -7.24 -5.01 20.05
N ARG A 82 -6.36 -5.82 19.48
CA ARG A 82 -4.95 -5.48 19.22
C ARG A 82 -4.55 -5.97 17.84
N TYR A 83 -4.32 -5.05 16.93
CA TYR A 83 -3.81 -5.38 15.61
C TYR A 83 -2.97 -4.22 15.09
N ASN A 84 -2.09 -4.53 14.15
CA ASN A 84 -1.33 -3.54 13.42
C ASN A 84 -1.11 -4.02 11.98
N VAL A 85 -1.30 -3.12 11.01
CA VAL A 85 -1.08 -3.39 9.58
C VAL A 85 -0.06 -2.37 9.09
N GLN A 86 1.05 -2.85 8.56
CA GLN A 86 2.17 -2.03 8.08
C GLN A 86 2.59 -2.48 6.69
N SER A 87 3.14 -1.54 5.92
CA SER A 87 3.90 -1.84 4.71
C SER A 87 5.37 -2.02 5.09
N SER A 88 6.04 -2.97 4.46
CA SER A 88 7.48 -3.19 4.56
C SER A 88 8.05 -3.59 3.21
N ALA A 89 9.38 -3.58 3.08
CA ALA A 89 10.08 -3.98 1.85
C ALA A 89 9.55 -3.28 0.58
N VAL A 90 9.17 -2.01 0.69
CA VAL A 90 8.60 -1.24 -0.43
C VAL A 90 9.68 -0.95 -1.48
N SER A 91 9.47 -1.46 -2.69
CA SER A 91 10.27 -1.18 -3.87
C SER A 91 9.38 -0.60 -4.99
N ARG A 92 9.99 -0.32 -6.14
CA ARG A 92 9.29 0.05 -7.37
C ARG A 92 8.42 -1.08 -7.93
N ASP A 93 8.72 -2.33 -7.59
CA ASP A 93 8.06 -3.53 -8.13
C ASP A 93 6.94 -4.05 -7.22
N GLY A 94 6.93 -3.65 -5.94
CA GLY A 94 5.96 -4.16 -4.98
C GLY A 94 6.27 -3.78 -3.53
N PHE A 95 5.57 -4.43 -2.61
CA PHE A 95 5.77 -4.29 -1.18
C PHE A 95 5.22 -5.51 -0.42
N THR A 96 5.51 -5.60 0.86
CA THR A 96 4.92 -6.59 1.78
C THR A 96 3.95 -5.92 2.73
N ILE A 97 2.75 -6.50 2.86
CA ILE A 97 1.80 -6.18 3.93
C ILE A 97 2.13 -7.07 5.12
N ARG A 98 2.42 -6.44 6.27
CA ARG A 98 2.66 -7.11 7.55
C ARG A 98 1.49 -6.88 8.49
N ILE A 99 0.78 -7.94 8.83
CA ILE A 99 -0.34 -7.92 9.79
C ILE A 99 0.15 -8.55 11.09
N SER A 100 0.04 -7.84 12.20
CA SER A 100 0.49 -8.33 13.51
C SER A 100 -0.58 -8.20 14.58
N THR A 101 -0.52 -9.09 15.57
CA THR A 101 -1.30 -9.04 16.82
C THR A 101 -0.41 -9.51 17.97
N TRP A 102 -0.83 -9.26 19.21
CA TRP A 102 -0.05 -9.59 20.41
C TRP A 102 -0.94 -9.90 21.62
N GLY A 103 -0.32 -10.40 22.69
CA GLY A 103 -1.03 -10.88 23.88
C GLY A 103 -1.93 -12.06 23.55
N ASN A 104 -3.12 -12.10 24.14
CA ASN A 104 -4.11 -13.16 23.95
C ASN A 104 -5.12 -12.90 22.81
N THR A 105 -4.99 -11.80 22.07
CA THR A 105 -5.91 -11.43 20.98
C THR A 105 -5.88 -12.47 19.85
N LYS A 106 -7.04 -12.91 19.35
CA LYS A 106 -7.14 -13.84 18.21
C LYS A 106 -7.83 -13.15 17.04
N VAL A 107 -7.09 -12.88 15.98
CA VAL A 107 -7.65 -12.32 14.74
C VAL A 107 -8.08 -13.48 13.84
N LEU A 108 -9.37 -13.59 13.55
CA LEU A 108 -9.95 -14.64 12.70
C LEU A 108 -9.87 -14.24 11.23
N SER A 109 -10.20 -12.98 10.94
CA SER A 109 -10.07 -12.38 9.62
C SER A 109 -9.76 -10.89 9.70
N ILE A 110 -9.05 -10.38 8.70
CA ILE A 110 -8.81 -8.94 8.50
C ILE A 110 -8.70 -8.66 7.01
N ALA A 111 -9.27 -7.55 6.56
CA ALA A 111 -9.21 -7.12 5.17
C ALA A 111 -9.12 -5.60 5.07
N GLY A 112 -8.69 -5.12 3.92
CA GLY A 112 -8.43 -3.72 3.71
C GLY A 112 -8.05 -3.39 2.29
N LYS A 113 -7.66 -2.12 2.11
CA LYS A 113 -7.21 -1.58 0.83
C LYS A 113 -5.83 -0.96 0.99
N TRP A 114 -5.13 -0.86 -0.13
CA TRP A 114 -3.88 -0.14 -0.21
C TRP A 114 -3.90 0.83 -1.38
N ILE A 115 -3.13 1.91 -1.22
CA ILE A 115 -2.82 2.88 -2.26
C ILE A 115 -1.29 3.00 -2.32
N ALA A 116 -0.72 2.88 -3.51
CA ALA A 116 0.67 3.18 -3.78
C ALA A 116 0.72 4.44 -4.67
N ILE A 117 1.48 5.44 -4.24
CA ILE A 117 1.56 6.74 -4.93
C ILE A 117 3.01 7.23 -4.99
N THR A 118 3.45 7.73 -6.13
CA THR A 118 4.75 8.39 -6.27
C THR A 118 4.62 9.90 -6.09
N GLN A 119 5.54 10.49 -5.34
CA GLN A 119 5.69 11.95 -5.23
C GLN A 119 6.55 12.52 -6.37
#